data_AF-A0A0J9YE44-F1
#
_entry.id   AF-A0A0J9YE44-F1
#
_cell.length_a   1.000
_cell.length_b   1.000
_cell.length_c   1.000
_cell.angle_alpha   90.00
_cell.angle_beta   90.00
_cell.angle_gamma   90.00
#
_symmetry.space_group_name_H-M   'P 1'
#
loop_
_entity.id
_entity.type
_entity.pdbx_description
1 polymer ?
#
loop_
_entity_poly.entity_id
_entity_poly.type
_entity_poly.pdbx_seq_one_letter_code
_entity_poly.pdbx_strand_id
1 'polypeptide(L)' 'MFLETIDPVTGRQTWKVADEDYDIAQEIARSGFGDMIHDFERNQKYELGLKSVIGQVCLSY' A
#
# COMPACT_ATOMS: atom_id res chain seq x y z
N MET A 1 -12.65 7.58 8.18
CA MET A 1 -13.23 8.47 7.17
C MET A 1 -12.31 9.67 7.00
N PHE A 2 -11.85 9.93 5.78
CA PHE A 2 -11.06 11.14 5.49
C PHE A 2 -11.99 12.30 5.13
N LEU A 3 -11.84 13.41 5.83
CA LEU A 3 -12.58 14.65 5.61
C LEU A 3 -11.66 15.65 4.93
N GLU A 4 -12.08 16.14 3.76
CA GLU A 4 -11.33 17.15 3.03
C GLU A 4 -11.39 18.51 3.74
N THR A 5 -10.26 19.22 3.76
CA THR A 5 -10.20 20.60 4.27
C THR A 5 -9.09 21.41 3.60
N ILE A 6 -9.21 22.73 3.62
CA ILE A 6 -8.17 23.64 3.12
C ILE A 6 -7.40 24.21 4.31
N ASP A 7 -6.09 24.07 4.30
CA ASP A 7 -5.21 24.70 5.29
C ASP A 7 -5.30 26.23 5.15
N PRO A 8 -5.76 26.97 6.18
CA PRO A 8 -5.97 28.42 6.09
C PRO A 8 -4.66 29.21 6.00
N VAL A 9 -3.50 28.62 6.35
CA VAL A 9 -2.20 29.27 6.31
C VAL A 9 -1.53 29.06 4.96
N THR A 10 -1.60 27.84 4.41
CA THR A 10 -0.89 27.48 3.17
C THR A 10 -1.78 27.45 1.93
N GLY A 11 -3.11 27.45 2.10
CA GLY A 11 -4.09 27.31 1.02
C GLY A 11 -4.12 25.92 0.38
N ARG A 12 -3.40 24.94 0.92
CA ARG A 12 -3.31 23.59 0.36
C ARG A 12 -4.49 22.72 0.80
N GLN A 13 -4.92 21.84 -0.09
CA GLN A 13 -5.85 20.77 0.24
C GLN A 13 -5.17 19.77 1.18
N THR A 14 -5.82 19.46 2.28
CA THR A 14 -5.38 18.51 3.30
C THR A 14 -6.54 17.63 3.74
N TRP A 15 -6.23 16.59 4.53
CA TRP A 15 -7.21 15.62 4.99
C TRP A 15 -7.16 15.52 6.52
N LYS A 16 -8.33 15.49 7.16
CA LYS A 16 -8.50 15.18 8.57
C LYS A 16 -9.16 13.81 8.73
N VAL A 17 -8.83 13.09 9.81
CA VAL A 17 -9.44 11.79 10.12
C VAL A 17 -10.53 12.01 11.18
N ALA A 18 -11.69 11.40 11.00
CA ALA A 18 -12.71 11.33 12.06
C ALA A 18 -12.16 10.59 13.28
N ASP A 19 -12.49 11.06 14.49
CA ASP A 19 -11.84 10.61 15.74
C ASP A 19 -11.98 9.10 15.98
N GLU A 20 -13.13 8.52 15.59
CA GLU A 20 -13.41 7.08 15.69
C GLU A 20 -12.57 6.19 14.76
N ASP A 21 -11.95 6.77 13.72
CA ASP A 21 -11.18 6.05 12.71
C ASP A 21 -9.66 6.29 12.83
N TYR A 22 -9.20 6.93 13.90
CA TYR A 22 -7.80 7.36 14.03
C TYR A 22 -6.81 6.19 14.02
N ASP A 23 -7.12 5.13 14.78
CA ASP A 23 -6.27 3.93 14.85
C ASP A 23 -6.19 3.22 13.49
N ILE A 24 -7.33 3.09 12.81
CA ILE A 24 -7.41 2.49 11.47
C ILE A 24 -6.62 3.33 10.45
N ALA A 25 -6.76 4.66 10.49
CA ALA A 25 -6.00 5.54 9.59
C ALA A 25 -4.49 5.48 9.87
N GLN A 26 -4.08 5.32 11.14
CA GLN A 26 -2.68 5.14 11.50
C GLN A 26 -2.13 3.81 10.98
N GLU A 27 -2.89 2.73 11.08
CA GLU A 27 -2.52 1.44 10.49
C GLU A 27 -2.38 1.52 8.97
N ILE A 28 -3.34 2.16 8.29
CA ILE A 28 -3.29 2.39 6.83
C ILE A 28 -2.04 3.18 6.46
N ALA A 29 -1.70 4.25 7.19
CA ALA A 29 -0.50 5.03 6.93
C ALA A 29 0.80 4.20 7.04
N ARG A 30 0.82 3.16 7.89
CA ARG A 30 1.95 2.26 8.07
C ARG A 30 1.94 1.05 7.12
N SER A 31 0.82 0.77 6.48
CA SER A 31 0.63 -0.39 5.58
C SER A 31 1.44 -0.33 4.28
N GLY A 32 2.01 0.83 3.95
CA GLY A 32 3.03 0.92 2.89
C GLY A 32 4.34 0.21 3.26
N PHE A 33 4.52 -0.11 4.56
CA PHE A 33 5.71 -0.77 5.12
C PHE A 33 7.03 -0.15 4.64
N GLY A 34 7.08 1.19 4.60
CA GLY A 34 8.26 1.93 4.15
C GLY A 34 8.49 1.80 2.65
N ASP A 35 9.59 1.17 2.27
CA ASP A 35 10.00 0.94 0.88
C ASP A 35 9.52 -0.40 0.32
N MET A 36 8.78 -1.21 1.11
CA MET A 36 8.39 -2.56 0.71
C MET A 36 7.75 -2.60 -0.69
N ILE A 37 6.80 -1.71 -1.03
CA ILE A 37 6.18 -1.73 -2.37
C ILE A 37 7.17 -1.31 -3.47
N HIS A 38 8.14 -0.46 -3.13
CA HIS A 38 9.16 0.06 -4.03
C HIS A 38 10.43 -0.82 -4.11
N ASP A 39 10.49 -1.91 -3.34
CA ASP A 39 11.55 -2.91 -3.43
C ASP A 39 11.39 -3.76 -4.70
N PHE A 40 11.98 -3.26 -5.79
CA PHE A 40 11.93 -3.89 -7.10
C PHE A 40 12.57 -5.28 -7.13
N GLU A 41 13.68 -5.47 -6.41
CA GLU A 41 14.38 -6.76 -6.39
C GLU A 41 13.49 -7.83 -5.77
N ARG A 42 12.88 -7.52 -4.62
CA ARG A 42 11.96 -8.43 -3.96
C ARG A 42 10.75 -8.73 -4.83
N ASN A 43 10.15 -7.72 -5.45
CA ASN A 43 8.99 -7.90 -6.33
C ASN A 43 9.31 -8.83 -7.52
N GLN A 44 10.49 -8.67 -8.15
CA GLN A 44 10.95 -9.54 -9.24
C GLN A 44 11.17 -10.99 -8.78
N LYS A 45 11.75 -11.20 -7.59
CA LYS A 45 11.96 -12.55 -7.04
C LYS A 45 10.64 -13.28 -6.80
N TYR A 46 9.64 -12.59 -6.25
CA TYR A 46 8.29 -13.16 -6.09
C TYR A 46 7.65 -13.49 -7.44
N GLU A 47 7.74 -12.59 -8.42
CA GLU A 47 7.19 -12.82 -9.76
C GLU A 47 7.81 -14.06 -10.44
N LEU A 48 9.13 -14.19 -10.39
CA LEU A 48 9.85 -15.33 -10.97
C LEU A 48 9.47 -16.65 -10.27
N GLY A 49 9.37 -16.64 -8.94
CA GLY A 49 8.94 -17.80 -8.17
C GLY A 49 7.52 -18.25 -8.54
N LEU A 50 6.58 -17.30 -8.62
CA LEU A 50 5.19 -17.57 -9.03
C LEU A 50 5.12 -18.16 -10.45
N LYS A 51 5.83 -17.55 -11.41
CA LYS A 51 5.88 -18.05 -12.80
C LYS A 51 6.43 -19.48 -12.88
N SER A 52 7.48 -19.78 -12.11
CA SER A 52 8.07 -21.11 -12.07
C SER A 52 7.07 -22.16 -11.58
N VAL A 53 6.40 -21.89 -10.45
CA VAL A 53 5.46 -22.86 -9.85
C VAL A 53 4.22 -23.03 -10.72
N ILE A 54 3.64 -21.93 -11.24
CA ILE A 54 2.48 -22.00 -12.14
C ILE A 54 2.84 -22.77 -13.41
N GLY A 55 4.01 -22.51 -14.00
CA GLY A 55 4.49 -23.24 -15.18
C GLY A 55 4.60 -24.75 -14.93
N GLN A 56 5.13 -25.16 -13.77
CA GLN A 56 5.20 -26.58 -13.39
C GLN A 56 3.80 -27.21 -13.24
N VAL A 57 2.88 -26.51 -12.59
CA VAL A 57 1.51 -26.99 -12.40
C VAL A 57 0.78 -27.14 -13.74
N CYS A 58 0.88 -26.14 -14.62
CA CYS A 58 0.21 -26.16 -15.92
C CYS A 58 0.80 -27.18 -16.91
N LEU A 59 2.08 -27.54 -16.79
CA LEU A 59 2.74 -28.57 -17.61
C LEU A 59 2.51 -30.00 -17.08
N SER A 60 1.90 -30.14 -15.90
CA SER A 60 1.60 -31.43 -15.27
C SER A 60 0.19 -31.97 -15.57
N TYR A 61 -0.58 -31.26 -16.41
CA TYR A 61 -1.89 -31.66 -16.96
C TYR A 61 -1.80 -31.81 -18.48
#